data_AF-A0A2J6PHX4-F1
#
_entry.id   AF-A0A2J6PHX4-F1
#
_cell.length_a   1.000
_cell.length_b   1.000
_cell.length_c   1.000
_cell.angle_alpha   90.00
_cell.angle_beta   90.00
_cell.angle_gamma   90.00
#
_symmetry.space_group_name_H-M   'P 1'
#
loop_
_entity.id
_entity.type
_entity.pdbx_description
1 polymer ?
#
loop_
_entity_poly.entity_id
_entity_poly.type
_entity_poly.pdbx_seq_one_letter_code
_entity_poly.pdbx_strand_id
1 'polypeptide(L)'
;SPLYDGTIPAEIRDRIFFYSVQEFFKTDDDSIWPRDTKYTRPGYSGLRKVDISLLLTCRRVYLETYHLPVLAKEHYFFHGPWTGPLLEDHPAPQPFDYESELDYFAKFQPWQLSRVKEIHLFTQMFWLELRLPALCKQGFMRGIEKLRITIRKTDWWWNEQSNPLAINPYRETTQFQHSIAQMHGDIAAQARGEVPLCPDNVWGSAFKNLPSLKELEIEFEASDDKKHELDTIVKWAKTWKFPLHDGRLLSTEGLDVTSSSWQTPFFFWSQPCPYCGSPRRSRCNSEGTPNEEKCAERAALRSKRFGPKCYIYSIRWKV
;
A
#
# COMPACT_ATOMS: atom_id res chain seq x y z
N SER A 1 24.52 17.56 32.02
CA SER A 1 23.65 16.51 31.44
C SER A 1 24.54 15.71 30.53
N PRO A 2 24.61 14.38 30.66
CA PRO A 2 25.52 13.51 29.91
C PRO A 2 25.45 13.70 28.39
N LEU A 3 24.30 14.18 27.89
CA LEU A 3 24.06 14.52 26.49
C LEU A 3 24.87 15.73 25.99
N TYR A 4 25.47 16.53 26.88
CA TYR A 4 26.08 17.82 26.52
C TYR A 4 27.38 18.16 27.27
N ASP A 5 27.84 17.31 28.19
CA ASP A 5 29.08 17.52 28.96
C ASP A 5 30.28 16.72 28.42
N GLY A 6 30.13 16.07 27.27
CA GLY A 6 31.18 15.28 26.62
C GLY A 6 31.19 13.80 27.00
N THR A 7 30.35 13.37 27.96
CA THR A 7 30.23 11.95 28.34
C THR A 7 29.67 11.10 27.20
N ILE A 8 28.65 11.59 26.49
CA ILE A 8 28.05 10.92 25.34
C ILE A 8 28.52 11.60 24.05
N PRO A 9 29.19 10.89 23.12
CA PRO A 9 29.57 11.42 21.81
C PRO A 9 28.35 11.89 21.00
N ALA A 10 28.55 12.86 20.11
CA ALA A 10 27.48 13.46 19.32
C ALA A 10 26.73 12.42 18.48
N GLU A 11 27.44 11.45 17.89
CA GLU A 11 26.87 10.40 17.05
C GLU A 11 25.93 9.47 17.84
N ILE A 12 26.28 9.18 19.09
CA ILE A 12 25.45 8.34 19.97
C ILE A 12 24.24 9.13 20.44
N ARG A 13 24.42 10.41 20.76
CA ARG A 13 23.35 11.30 21.14
C ARG A 13 22.33 11.50 20.01
N ASP A 14 22.78 11.67 18.77
CA ASP A 14 21.90 11.83 17.60
C ASP A 14 21.08 10.55 17.36
N ARG A 15 21.69 9.37 17.57
CA ARG A 15 20.95 8.09 17.57
C ARG A 15 19.92 8.03 18.69
N ILE A 16 20.28 8.40 19.92
CA ILE A 16 19.34 8.44 21.05
C ILE A 16 18.15 9.34 20.70
N PHE A 17 18.40 10.53 20.17
CA PHE A 17 17.35 11.46 19.77
C PHE A 17 16.45 10.88 18.68
N PHE A 18 17.03 10.29 17.63
CA PHE A 18 16.26 9.65 16.57
C PHE A 18 15.41 8.50 17.11
N TYR A 19 15.99 7.58 17.89
CA TYR A 19 15.25 6.47 18.50
C TYR A 19 14.12 6.94 19.42
N SER A 20 14.35 8.02 20.17
CA SER A 20 13.34 8.56 21.11
C SER A 20 12.10 9.11 20.41
N VAL A 21 12.20 9.47 19.13
CA VAL A 21 11.08 10.00 18.33
C VAL A 21 10.67 9.05 17.20
N GLN A 22 11.15 7.79 17.23
CA GLN A 22 10.68 6.78 16.28
C GLN A 22 9.19 6.52 16.47
N GLU A 23 8.51 6.29 15.36
CA GLU A 23 7.11 5.89 15.39
C GLU A 23 7.00 4.48 15.98
N PHE A 24 6.06 4.30 16.93
CA PHE A 24 5.77 3.01 17.55
C PHE A 24 4.26 2.77 17.61
N PHE A 25 3.86 1.49 17.75
CA PHE A 25 2.46 1.14 17.98
C PHE A 25 2.06 1.56 19.38
N LYS A 26 0.94 2.28 19.46
CA LYS A 26 0.26 2.50 20.72
C LYS A 26 -0.15 1.17 21.34
N THR A 27 -0.07 1.10 22.67
CA THR A 27 -0.33 -0.13 23.43
C THR A 27 -1.63 -0.09 24.23
N ASP A 28 -2.34 1.04 24.24
CA ASP A 28 -3.69 1.12 24.80
C ASP A 28 -4.67 0.29 23.95
N ASP A 29 -5.61 -0.38 24.62
CA ASP A 29 -6.53 -1.35 24.00
C ASP A 29 -7.32 -0.74 22.83
N ASP A 30 -7.74 0.52 22.96
CA ASP A 30 -8.52 1.25 21.93
C ASP A 30 -7.70 1.55 20.66
N SER A 31 -6.36 1.55 20.77
CA SER A 31 -5.48 1.77 19.63
C SER A 31 -5.11 0.50 18.87
N ILE A 32 -5.38 -0.67 19.44
CA ILE A 32 -5.10 -1.96 18.80
C ILE A 32 -6.27 -2.30 17.88
N TRP A 33 -5.98 -2.48 16.59
CA TRP A 33 -7.05 -2.83 15.66
C TRP A 33 -7.51 -4.26 15.87
N PRO A 34 -8.82 -4.55 15.77
CA PRO A 34 -9.30 -5.92 15.81
C PRO A 34 -8.60 -6.76 14.75
N ARG A 35 -8.23 -7.99 15.11
CA ARG A 35 -7.55 -8.91 14.18
C ARG A 35 -8.42 -9.22 12.97
N ASP A 36 -9.73 -9.32 13.16
CA ASP A 36 -10.68 -9.70 12.12
C ASP A 36 -11.21 -8.44 11.40
N THR A 37 -10.32 -7.70 10.75
CA THR A 37 -10.68 -6.58 9.86
C THR A 37 -9.96 -6.74 8.52
N LYS A 38 -10.38 -5.98 7.51
CA LYS A 38 -9.77 -6.00 6.17
C LYS A 38 -8.41 -5.28 6.10
N TYR A 39 -8.10 -4.44 7.09
CA TYR A 39 -6.93 -3.57 7.08
C TYR A 39 -5.84 -3.98 8.05
N THR A 40 -6.15 -4.84 9.04
CA THR A 40 -5.15 -5.38 9.94
C THR A 40 -4.22 -6.34 9.20
N ARG A 41 -2.92 -6.01 9.12
CA ARG A 41 -1.88 -6.83 8.48
C ARG A 41 -0.56 -6.74 9.26
N PRO A 42 0.44 -7.59 8.99
CA PRO A 42 1.76 -7.47 9.61
C PRO A 42 2.34 -6.07 9.39
N GLY A 43 2.77 -5.43 10.47
CA GLY A 43 3.24 -4.04 10.44
C GLY A 43 2.13 -2.99 10.41
N TYR A 44 0.85 -3.35 10.37
CA TYR A 44 -0.28 -2.40 10.44
C TYR A 44 -1.42 -3.03 11.25
N SER A 45 -1.24 -3.07 12.56
CA SER A 45 -2.17 -3.72 13.49
C SER A 45 -2.76 -2.77 14.54
N GLY A 46 -2.57 -1.47 14.37
CA GLY A 46 -3.00 -0.48 15.35
C GLY A 46 -2.52 0.92 15.01
N LEU A 47 -3.02 1.87 15.80
CA LEU A 47 -2.59 3.27 15.72
C LEU A 47 -1.14 3.41 16.12
N ARG A 48 -0.46 4.33 15.45
CA ARG A 48 0.93 4.63 15.70
C ARG A 48 1.10 6.06 16.21
N LYS A 49 2.12 6.26 17.03
CA LYS A 49 2.45 7.55 17.63
C LYS A 49 3.95 7.80 17.52
N VAL A 50 4.30 9.07 17.33
CA VAL A 50 5.64 9.59 17.59
C VAL A 50 5.59 10.31 18.95
N ASP A 51 6.50 9.98 19.86
CA ASP A 51 6.59 10.68 21.13
C ASP A 51 7.33 12.01 20.96
N ILE A 52 6.73 13.09 21.45
CA ILE A 52 7.29 14.44 21.40
C ILE A 52 7.81 14.92 22.75
N SER A 53 7.79 14.09 23.79
CA SER A 53 8.26 14.44 25.14
C SER A 53 9.72 14.90 25.12
N LEU A 54 10.56 14.31 24.24
CA LEU A 54 11.94 14.75 24.04
C LEU A 54 12.00 16.25 23.67
N LEU A 55 11.13 16.70 22.76
CA LEU A 55 11.10 18.10 22.29
C LEU A 55 10.67 19.06 23.40
N LEU A 56 9.98 18.57 24.43
CA LEU A 56 9.49 19.35 25.56
C LEU A 56 10.49 19.43 26.73
N THR A 57 11.66 18.79 26.64
CA THR A 57 12.64 18.76 27.73
C THR A 57 13.35 20.09 27.94
N CYS A 58 14.00 20.64 26.91
CA CYS A 58 14.65 21.96 26.96
C CYS A 58 14.87 22.55 25.57
N ARG A 59 15.15 23.86 25.50
CA ARG A 59 15.36 24.59 24.24
C ARG A 59 16.49 24.00 23.38
N ARG A 60 17.58 23.53 23.99
CA ARG A 60 18.73 22.99 23.24
C ARG A 60 18.37 21.69 22.52
N VAL A 61 17.68 20.78 23.21
CA VAL A 61 17.16 19.54 22.61
C VAL A 61 16.17 19.88 21.50
N TYR A 62 15.20 20.77 21.77
CA TYR A 62 14.23 21.20 20.77
C TYR A 62 14.91 21.68 19.47
N LEU A 63 15.87 22.59 19.55
CA LEU A 63 16.54 23.14 18.36
C LEU A 63 17.32 22.08 17.57
N GLU A 64 17.83 21.04 18.24
CA GLU A 64 18.53 19.94 17.59
C GLU A 64 17.58 18.88 17.01
N THR A 65 16.37 18.72 17.56
CA THR A 65 15.51 17.57 17.25
C THR A 65 14.14 17.90 16.68
N TYR A 66 13.72 19.16 16.61
CA TYR A 66 12.36 19.55 16.20
C TYR A 66 11.94 19.01 14.82
N HIS A 67 12.90 18.72 13.94
CA HIS A 67 12.69 18.20 12.60
C HIS A 67 12.60 16.66 12.54
N LEU A 68 13.06 15.96 13.58
CA LEU A 68 13.12 14.50 13.59
C LEU A 68 11.73 13.83 13.59
N PRO A 69 10.69 14.32 14.31
CA PRO A 69 9.37 13.68 14.28
C PRO A 69 8.76 13.57 12.88
N VAL A 70 8.97 14.59 12.04
CA VAL A 70 8.50 14.57 10.65
C VAL A 70 9.27 13.54 9.82
N LEU A 71 10.57 13.38 10.06
CA LEU A 71 11.41 12.40 9.36
C LEU A 71 11.16 10.96 9.80
N ALA A 72 10.87 10.77 11.09
CA ALA A 72 10.71 9.45 11.69
C ALA A 72 9.30 8.87 11.49
N LYS A 73 8.32 9.72 11.17
CA LYS A 73 6.94 9.31 10.94
C LYS A 73 6.76 8.73 9.54
N GLU A 74 6.14 7.55 9.45
CA GLU A 74 5.61 7.08 8.17
C GLU A 74 4.34 7.85 7.81
N HIS A 75 4.31 8.43 6.61
CA HIS A 75 3.15 9.13 6.07
C HIS A 75 2.33 8.19 5.19
N TYR A 76 1.42 7.43 5.80
CA TYR A 76 0.57 6.48 5.09
C TYR A 76 -0.91 6.83 5.13
N PHE A 77 -1.63 6.42 4.08
CA PHE A 77 -3.06 6.70 3.88
C PHE A 77 -3.79 5.47 3.35
N PHE A 78 -5.02 5.26 3.79
CA PHE A 78 -5.90 4.19 3.31
C PHE A 78 -6.99 4.77 2.41
N HIS A 79 -7.19 4.18 1.23
CA HIS A 79 -8.18 4.62 0.26
C HIS A 79 -9.23 3.55 -0.02
N GLY A 80 -10.49 3.98 -0.04
CA GLY A 80 -11.65 3.13 -0.24
C GLY A 80 -12.53 3.06 1.02
N PRO A 81 -13.87 3.04 0.87
CA PRO A 81 -14.76 2.88 2.00
C PRO A 81 -14.52 1.50 2.61
N TRP A 82 -14.35 1.45 3.93
CA TRP A 82 -14.19 0.21 4.69
C TRP A 82 -12.89 -0.57 4.45
N THR A 83 -11.91 0.03 3.76
CA THR A 83 -10.58 -0.57 3.51
C THR A 83 -9.52 -0.04 4.48
N GLY A 84 -9.86 0.92 5.34
CA GLY A 84 -9.03 1.42 6.44
C GLY A 84 -9.79 1.45 7.78
N PRO A 85 -9.10 1.71 8.90
CA PRO A 85 -9.74 1.88 10.20
C PRO A 85 -10.68 3.08 10.20
N LEU A 86 -11.88 2.92 10.77
CA LEU A 86 -12.73 4.04 11.13
C LEU A 86 -12.19 4.64 12.42
N LEU A 87 -11.59 5.81 12.35
CA LEU A 87 -11.13 6.53 13.54
C LEU A 87 -12.29 7.39 14.05
N GLU A 88 -12.67 7.25 15.33
CA GLU A 88 -13.80 7.97 15.93
C GLU A 88 -13.71 9.50 15.76
N ASP A 89 -12.48 10.05 15.72
CA ASP A 89 -12.21 11.48 15.55
C ASP A 89 -12.10 11.95 14.08
N HIS A 90 -12.23 11.03 13.12
CA HIS A 90 -12.29 11.39 11.70
C HIS A 90 -13.70 11.11 11.19
N PRO A 91 -14.53 12.14 10.91
CA PRO A 91 -15.76 11.91 10.15
C PRO A 91 -15.36 11.15 8.90
N ALA A 92 -16.01 10.00 8.66
CA ALA A 92 -15.60 9.04 7.62
C ALA A 92 -15.12 9.81 6.39
N PRO A 93 -13.80 9.79 6.09
CA PRO A 93 -13.27 10.59 4.98
C PRO A 93 -14.11 10.26 3.76
N GLN A 94 -14.49 11.26 2.97
CA GLN A 94 -15.22 11.03 1.73
C GLN A 94 -14.47 9.92 0.99
N PRO A 95 -15.01 8.69 0.92
CA PRO A 95 -14.18 7.48 0.94
C PRO A 95 -13.44 7.20 -0.38
N PHE A 96 -13.51 8.15 -1.28
CA PHE A 96 -13.13 8.09 -2.67
C PHE A 96 -12.34 9.32 -3.13
N ASP A 97 -11.96 10.23 -2.24
CA ASP A 97 -11.15 11.41 -2.58
C ASP A 97 -9.79 11.40 -1.86
N TYR A 98 -9.00 12.46 -2.04
CA TYR A 98 -7.71 12.72 -1.39
C TYR A 98 -7.76 13.92 -0.42
N GLU A 99 -8.97 14.27 0.04
CA GLU A 99 -9.18 15.34 1.02
C GLU A 99 -8.45 15.06 2.34
N SER A 100 -8.36 13.80 2.75
CA SER A 100 -7.61 13.41 3.95
C SER A 100 -6.13 13.80 3.90
N GLU A 101 -5.48 13.64 2.75
CA GLU A 101 -4.10 14.00 2.53
C GLU A 101 -3.95 15.52 2.49
N LEU A 102 -4.86 16.22 1.81
CA LEU A 102 -4.89 17.67 1.79
C LEU A 102 -4.99 18.24 3.20
N ASP A 103 -5.96 17.77 3.99
CA ASP A 103 -6.17 18.22 5.36
C ASP A 103 -5.00 17.85 6.28
N TYR A 104 -4.39 16.69 6.06
CA TYR A 104 -3.22 16.25 6.82
C TYR A 104 -2.01 17.15 6.53
N PHE A 105 -1.67 17.37 5.26
CA PHE A 105 -0.50 18.16 4.86
C PHE A 105 -0.72 19.67 4.97
N ALA A 106 -1.96 20.16 4.97
CA ALA A 106 -2.28 21.57 5.24
C ALA A 106 -1.85 22.01 6.65
N LYS A 107 -1.71 21.07 7.59
CA LYS A 107 -1.23 21.34 8.96
C LYS A 107 0.29 21.53 9.03
N PHE A 108 1.03 21.20 7.97
CA PHE A 108 2.49 21.24 7.96
C PHE A 108 2.98 22.65 7.61
N GLN A 109 3.98 23.13 8.36
CA GLN A 109 4.77 24.28 7.93
C GLN A 109 5.56 23.95 6.67
N PRO A 110 5.90 24.93 5.82
CA PRO A 110 6.65 24.68 4.59
C PRO A 110 7.97 23.92 4.80
N TRP A 111 8.67 24.21 5.90
CA TRP A 111 9.91 23.51 6.25
C TRP A 111 9.68 22.06 6.72
N GLN A 112 8.52 21.75 7.30
CA GLN A 112 8.16 20.37 7.66
C GLN A 112 7.84 19.60 6.39
N LEU A 113 7.02 20.19 5.52
CA LEU A 113 6.60 19.55 4.28
C LEU A 113 7.80 19.25 3.36
N SER A 114 8.81 20.13 3.31
CA SER A 114 10.02 19.89 2.52
C SER A 114 10.87 18.71 3.00
N ARG A 115 10.64 18.22 4.23
CA ARG A 115 11.28 17.03 4.81
C ARG A 115 10.50 15.74 4.57
N VAL A 116 9.25 15.81 4.13
CA VAL A 116 8.47 14.64 3.75
C VAL A 116 8.97 14.16 2.40
N LYS A 117 9.62 13.00 2.38
CA LYS A 117 10.22 12.41 1.17
C LYS A 117 9.55 11.13 0.71
N GLU A 118 8.76 10.51 1.58
CA GLU A 118 8.07 9.26 1.30
C GLU A 118 6.60 9.36 1.69
N ILE A 119 5.73 8.88 0.81
CA ILE A 119 4.32 8.65 1.10
C ILE A 119 3.98 7.20 0.74
N HIS A 120 3.15 6.58 1.58
CA HIS A 120 2.66 5.23 1.37
C HIS A 120 1.13 5.22 1.23
N LEU A 121 0.63 4.70 0.12
CA LEU A 121 -0.79 4.63 -0.18
C LEU A 121 -1.26 3.17 -0.15
N PHE A 122 -2.27 2.86 0.65
CA PHE A 122 -3.04 1.61 0.55
C PHE A 122 -4.24 1.85 -0.32
N THR A 123 -4.19 1.42 -1.58
CA THR A 123 -5.15 1.88 -2.58
C THR A 123 -6.06 0.75 -3.06
N GLN A 124 -7.37 0.97 -2.99
CA GLN A 124 -8.31 0.21 -3.80
C GLN A 124 -8.10 0.54 -5.29
N MET A 125 -8.29 -0.45 -6.17
CA MET A 125 -8.11 -0.30 -7.63
C MET A 125 -8.89 0.90 -8.20
N PHE A 126 -10.14 1.12 -7.78
CA PHE A 126 -10.92 2.32 -8.14
C PHE A 126 -10.16 3.63 -7.89
N TRP A 127 -9.58 3.76 -6.70
CA TRP A 127 -8.90 4.99 -6.29
C TRP A 127 -7.57 5.13 -7.03
N LEU A 128 -6.79 4.04 -7.15
CA LEU A 128 -5.55 4.01 -7.91
C LEU A 128 -5.77 4.53 -9.34
N GLU A 129 -6.82 4.03 -9.97
CA GLU A 129 -7.13 4.27 -11.36
C GLU A 129 -7.71 5.67 -11.62
N LEU A 130 -8.54 6.21 -10.72
CA LEU A 130 -9.30 7.45 -10.96
C LEU A 130 -8.86 8.65 -10.13
N ARG A 131 -8.09 8.45 -9.06
CA ARG A 131 -7.73 9.51 -8.10
C ARG A 131 -6.23 9.74 -7.98
N LEU A 132 -5.40 8.70 -8.14
CA LEU A 132 -3.95 8.86 -8.13
C LEU A 132 -3.46 9.96 -9.10
N PRO A 133 -3.95 10.07 -10.35
CA PRO A 133 -3.53 11.15 -11.25
C PRO A 133 -3.78 12.56 -10.70
N ALA A 134 -4.87 12.75 -9.96
CA ALA A 134 -5.21 14.03 -9.35
C ALA A 134 -4.40 14.28 -8.07
N LEU A 135 -4.15 13.25 -7.26
CA LEU A 135 -3.25 13.34 -6.10
C LEU A 135 -1.85 13.76 -6.54
N CYS A 136 -1.28 13.13 -7.57
CA CYS A 136 0.08 13.42 -8.04
C CYS A 136 0.28 14.86 -8.51
N LYS A 137 -0.79 15.61 -8.80
CA LYS A 137 -0.72 17.03 -9.18
C LYS A 137 -0.70 17.98 -7.97
N GLN A 138 -0.97 17.49 -6.76
CA GLN A 138 -1.05 18.32 -5.57
C GLN A 138 0.30 18.89 -5.16
N GLY A 139 0.30 20.11 -4.60
CA GLY A 139 1.52 20.83 -4.25
C GLY A 139 2.41 20.09 -3.25
N PHE A 140 1.80 19.39 -2.28
CA PHE A 140 2.54 18.61 -1.27
C PHE A 140 3.27 17.40 -1.85
N MET A 141 2.87 16.92 -3.03
CA MET A 141 3.51 15.79 -3.70
C MET A 141 4.83 16.16 -4.40
N ARG A 142 5.09 17.46 -4.63
CA ARG A 142 6.25 17.93 -5.42
C ARG A 142 7.61 17.51 -4.84
N GLY A 143 7.70 17.41 -3.51
CA GLY A 143 8.91 17.08 -2.77
C GLY A 143 9.13 15.58 -2.53
N ILE A 144 8.19 14.73 -2.97
CA ILE A 144 8.22 13.29 -2.72
C ILE A 144 9.24 12.61 -3.63
N GLU A 145 10.16 11.87 -3.00
CA GLU A 145 11.24 11.14 -3.66
C GLU A 145 10.94 9.64 -3.78
N LYS A 146 10.12 9.11 -2.85
CA LYS A 146 9.64 7.73 -2.88
C LYS A 146 8.12 7.67 -2.72
N LEU A 147 7.46 6.94 -3.62
CA LEU A 147 6.03 6.64 -3.49
C LEU A 147 5.88 5.13 -3.32
N ARG A 148 5.23 4.70 -2.23
CA ARG A 148 4.86 3.31 -2.01
C ARG A 148 3.37 3.13 -2.22
N ILE A 149 2.97 2.09 -2.94
CA ILE A 149 1.59 1.71 -3.17
C ILE A 149 1.42 0.26 -2.71
N THR A 150 0.41 -0.03 -1.90
CA THR A 150 0.04 -1.40 -1.54
C THR A 150 -1.38 -1.68 -2.03
N ILE A 151 -1.51 -2.71 -2.86
CA ILE A 151 -2.79 -3.27 -3.30
C ILE A 151 -2.99 -4.58 -2.54
N ARG A 152 -3.83 -4.55 -1.51
CA ARG A 152 -4.14 -5.72 -0.67
C ARG A 152 -5.10 -6.67 -1.39
N LYS A 153 -5.26 -7.88 -0.83
CA LYS A 153 -6.25 -8.85 -1.33
C LYS A 153 -7.65 -8.24 -1.52
N THR A 154 -8.09 -7.37 -0.61
CA THR A 154 -9.42 -6.74 -0.64
C THR A 154 -9.50 -5.46 -1.49
N ASP A 155 -8.37 -4.99 -2.01
CA ASP A 155 -8.29 -3.74 -2.76
C ASP A 155 -8.49 -3.95 -4.27
N TRP A 156 -8.29 -5.19 -4.74
CA TRP A 156 -8.60 -5.63 -6.10
C TRP A 156 -10.09 -5.52 -6.42
N TRP A 157 -10.39 -5.19 -7.67
CA TRP A 157 -11.76 -5.10 -8.17
C TRP A 157 -12.58 -6.37 -7.88
N TRP A 158 -13.54 -6.24 -6.96
CA TRP A 158 -14.51 -7.28 -6.57
C TRP A 158 -13.89 -8.63 -6.20
N ASN A 159 -12.64 -8.65 -5.72
CA ASN A 159 -11.95 -9.90 -5.42
C ASN A 159 -12.53 -10.61 -4.18
N GLU A 160 -13.25 -9.90 -3.31
CA GLU A 160 -14.10 -10.50 -2.30
C GLU A 160 -15.17 -11.42 -2.89
N GLN A 161 -15.53 -11.27 -4.17
CA GLN A 161 -16.44 -12.15 -4.89
C GLN A 161 -15.70 -13.19 -5.76
N SER A 162 -14.39 -13.36 -5.55
CA SER A 162 -13.52 -14.25 -6.32
C SER A 162 -13.32 -13.85 -7.79
N ASN A 163 -13.60 -12.59 -8.15
CA ASN A 163 -13.31 -12.08 -9.49
C ASN A 163 -11.81 -12.16 -9.80
N PRO A 164 -11.44 -12.36 -11.08
CA PRO A 164 -10.04 -12.42 -11.47
C PRO A 164 -9.31 -11.09 -11.25
N LEU A 165 -8.01 -11.15 -11.00
CA LEU A 165 -7.16 -9.99 -10.77
C LEU A 165 -6.87 -9.27 -12.09
N ALA A 166 -7.09 -7.96 -12.12
CA ALA A 166 -6.77 -7.10 -13.24
C ALA A 166 -6.13 -5.80 -12.76
N ILE A 167 -5.12 -5.34 -13.48
CA ILE A 167 -4.53 -4.01 -13.34
C ILE A 167 -3.87 -3.64 -14.66
N ASN A 168 -3.95 -2.39 -15.10
CA ASN A 168 -3.24 -1.95 -16.29
C ASN A 168 -2.80 -0.49 -16.14
N PRO A 169 -1.50 -0.17 -16.15
CA PRO A 169 -1.03 1.22 -16.05
C PRO A 169 -1.27 2.06 -17.30
N TYR A 170 -1.58 1.43 -18.44
CA TYR A 170 -1.58 2.04 -19.76
C TYR A 170 -2.97 2.30 -20.34
N ARG A 171 -4.03 2.00 -19.59
CA ARG A 171 -5.41 2.16 -20.06
C ARG A 171 -6.24 3.02 -19.13
N GLU A 172 -7.18 3.74 -19.72
CA GLU A 172 -8.20 4.46 -18.98
C GLU A 172 -9.23 3.50 -18.43
N THR A 173 -9.75 3.88 -17.28
CA THR A 173 -10.54 3.03 -16.40
C THR A 173 -12.00 3.51 -16.32
N THR A 174 -12.36 4.45 -17.20
CA THR A 174 -13.68 5.05 -17.27
C THR A 174 -14.70 3.96 -17.62
N GLN A 175 -15.42 3.49 -16.60
CA GLN A 175 -16.63 2.65 -16.67
C GLN A 175 -16.44 1.14 -16.82
N PHE A 176 -15.76 0.47 -15.88
CA PHE A 176 -15.85 -1.00 -15.71
C PHE A 176 -15.35 -1.84 -16.90
N GLN A 177 -14.57 -1.23 -17.80
CA GLN A 177 -14.19 -1.84 -19.07
C GLN A 177 -12.84 -2.55 -19.06
N HIS A 178 -12.09 -2.58 -17.95
CA HIS A 178 -10.92 -3.47 -17.85
C HIS A 178 -11.37 -4.92 -17.80
N SER A 179 -11.57 -5.48 -18.98
CA SER A 179 -11.71 -6.91 -19.10
C SER A 179 -10.34 -7.56 -18.91
N ILE A 180 -10.34 -8.67 -18.20
CA ILE A 180 -9.19 -9.59 -18.10
C ILE A 180 -8.65 -9.93 -19.51
N ALA A 181 -9.55 -10.04 -20.49
CA ALA A 181 -9.19 -10.26 -21.89
C ALA A 181 -8.31 -9.13 -22.46
N GLN A 182 -8.62 -7.87 -22.20
CA GLN A 182 -7.78 -6.75 -22.63
C GLN A 182 -6.41 -6.76 -21.95
N MET A 183 -6.36 -7.01 -20.64
CA MET A 183 -5.09 -7.13 -19.91
C MET A 183 -4.21 -8.23 -20.53
N HIS A 184 -4.76 -9.42 -20.77
CA HIS A 184 -4.02 -10.50 -21.42
C HIS A 184 -3.63 -10.19 -22.87
N GLY A 185 -4.48 -9.45 -23.60
CA GLY A 185 -4.15 -8.95 -24.93
C GLY A 185 -2.92 -8.05 -24.91
N ASP A 186 -2.86 -7.10 -23.98
CA ASP A 186 -1.72 -6.18 -23.83
C ASP A 186 -0.46 -6.91 -23.36
N ILE A 187 -0.58 -7.87 -22.43
CA ILE A 187 0.53 -8.75 -22.03
C ILE A 187 1.11 -9.46 -23.27
N ALA A 188 0.24 -10.04 -24.10
CA ALA A 188 0.66 -10.75 -25.30
C ALA A 188 1.27 -9.81 -26.36
N ALA A 189 0.73 -8.59 -26.51
CA ALA A 189 1.26 -7.56 -27.40
C ALA A 189 2.68 -7.14 -26.98
N GLN A 190 2.88 -6.83 -25.70
CA GLN A 190 4.20 -6.47 -25.18
C GLN A 190 5.20 -7.64 -25.28
N ALA A 191 4.76 -8.89 -25.11
CA ALA A 191 5.61 -10.05 -25.32
C ALA A 191 6.10 -10.19 -26.78
N ARG A 192 5.39 -9.60 -27.76
CA ARG A 192 5.81 -9.51 -29.16
C ARG A 192 6.69 -8.27 -29.46
N GLY A 193 7.01 -7.47 -28.45
CA GLY A 193 7.81 -6.25 -28.59
C GLY A 193 7.00 -4.99 -28.88
N GLU A 194 5.66 -5.05 -28.83
CA GLU A 194 4.83 -3.84 -28.96
C GLU A 194 5.04 -2.93 -27.75
N VAL A 195 5.22 -1.62 -28.00
CA VAL A 195 5.39 -0.62 -26.94
C VAL A 195 4.00 -0.12 -26.52
N PRO A 196 3.62 -0.22 -25.24
CA PRO A 196 2.32 0.24 -24.79
C PRO A 196 2.23 1.77 -24.92
N LEU A 197 1.12 2.25 -25.47
CA LEU A 197 0.81 3.67 -25.42
C LEU A 197 0.51 4.06 -23.98
N CYS A 198 1.08 5.17 -23.51
CA CYS A 198 0.84 5.69 -22.16
C CYS A 198 0.25 7.11 -22.24
N PRO A 199 -1.06 7.24 -22.49
CA PRO A 199 -1.74 8.54 -22.51
C PRO A 199 -1.58 9.32 -21.19
N ASP A 200 -1.82 10.62 -21.19
CA ASP A 200 -1.65 11.44 -19.96
C ASP A 200 -2.76 11.25 -18.92
N ASN A 201 -3.85 10.60 -19.29
CA ASN A 201 -5.02 10.36 -18.42
C ASN A 201 -5.07 8.95 -17.80
N VAL A 202 -4.04 8.13 -18.01
CA VAL A 202 -3.90 6.83 -17.33
C VAL A 202 -3.05 6.97 -16.08
N TRP A 203 -3.27 6.10 -15.08
CA TRP A 203 -2.55 6.22 -13.81
C TRP A 203 -1.04 5.97 -13.94
N GLY A 204 -0.59 5.18 -14.93
CA GLY A 204 0.83 4.99 -15.21
C GLY A 204 1.55 6.28 -15.64
N SER A 205 0.84 7.26 -16.19
CA SER A 205 1.39 8.58 -16.52
C SER A 205 1.34 9.58 -15.38
N ALA A 206 0.68 9.26 -14.26
CA ALA A 206 0.50 10.17 -13.14
C ALA A 206 1.85 10.66 -12.56
N PHE A 207 2.88 9.81 -12.61
CA PHE A 207 4.20 10.08 -12.05
C PHE A 207 4.97 11.19 -12.78
N LYS A 208 4.56 11.58 -14.00
CA LYS A 208 5.08 12.79 -14.68
C LYS A 208 4.84 14.06 -13.87
N ASN A 209 3.84 14.06 -12.97
CA ASN A 209 3.52 15.20 -12.12
C ASN A 209 4.36 15.26 -10.84
N LEU A 210 5.26 14.29 -10.61
CA LEU A 210 6.10 14.18 -9.41
C LEU A 210 7.57 14.50 -9.75
N PRO A 211 7.98 15.78 -9.70
CA PRO A 211 9.30 16.19 -10.21
C PRO A 211 10.48 15.64 -9.42
N SER A 212 10.29 15.32 -8.15
CA SER A 212 11.36 14.80 -7.28
C SER A 212 11.38 13.26 -7.19
N LEU A 213 10.44 12.57 -7.85
CA LEU A 213 10.29 11.12 -7.70
C LEU A 213 11.53 10.36 -8.23
N LYS A 214 12.06 9.47 -7.40
CA LYS A 214 13.23 8.63 -7.69
C LYS A 214 12.91 7.14 -7.60
N GLU A 215 11.92 6.80 -6.78
CA GLU A 215 11.57 5.41 -6.49
C GLU A 215 10.05 5.24 -6.39
N LEU A 216 9.53 4.25 -7.11
CA LEU A 216 8.18 3.74 -6.94
C LEU A 216 8.28 2.32 -6.42
N GLU A 217 7.55 2.01 -5.36
CA GLU A 217 7.41 0.66 -4.84
C GLU A 217 5.93 0.25 -4.89
N ILE A 218 5.64 -0.91 -5.47
CA ILE A 218 4.29 -1.47 -5.47
C ILE A 218 4.31 -2.85 -4.81
N GLU A 219 3.54 -3.00 -3.73
CA GLU A 219 3.21 -4.27 -3.10
C GLU A 219 1.89 -4.81 -3.69
N PHE A 220 1.95 -5.99 -4.32
CA PHE A 220 0.77 -6.73 -4.78
C PHE A 220 0.50 -7.90 -3.83
N GLU A 221 -0.69 -7.96 -3.26
CA GLU A 221 -1.11 -9.04 -2.37
C GLU A 221 -2.36 -9.75 -2.89
N ALA A 222 -2.34 -11.08 -2.92
CA ALA A 222 -3.53 -11.88 -3.19
C ALA A 222 -3.52 -13.20 -2.39
N SER A 223 -4.68 -13.82 -2.26
CA SER A 223 -4.83 -15.14 -1.62
C SER A 223 -4.29 -16.27 -2.49
N ASP A 224 -4.04 -17.42 -1.87
CA ASP A 224 -3.46 -18.60 -2.51
C ASP A 224 -4.25 -19.09 -3.74
N ASP A 225 -5.58 -18.98 -3.72
CA ASP A 225 -6.45 -19.30 -4.87
C ASP A 225 -6.21 -18.40 -6.09
N LYS A 226 -5.62 -17.22 -5.89
CA LYS A 226 -5.30 -16.23 -6.95
C LYS A 226 -3.81 -16.14 -7.24
N LYS A 227 -2.99 -17.02 -6.68
CA LYS A 227 -1.53 -16.92 -6.80
C LYS A 227 -1.06 -16.96 -8.26
N HIS A 228 -1.65 -17.79 -9.10
CA HIS A 228 -1.25 -17.88 -10.52
C HIS A 228 -1.56 -16.58 -11.31
N GLU A 229 -2.71 -15.97 -11.03
CA GLU A 229 -3.09 -14.67 -11.61
C GLU A 229 -2.13 -13.58 -11.12
N LEU A 230 -1.80 -13.58 -9.83
CA LEU A 230 -0.82 -12.67 -9.23
C LEU A 230 0.57 -12.84 -9.84
N ASP A 231 1.05 -14.08 -10.02
CA ASP A 231 2.34 -14.38 -10.65
C ASP A 231 2.40 -13.85 -12.10
N THR A 232 1.28 -13.94 -12.82
CA THR A 232 1.14 -13.40 -14.18
C THR A 232 1.25 -11.88 -14.19
N ILE A 233 0.54 -11.20 -13.29
CA ILE A 233 0.62 -9.75 -13.12
C ILE A 233 2.04 -9.32 -12.73
N VAL A 234 2.66 -9.98 -11.75
CA VAL A 234 4.02 -9.66 -11.28
C VAL A 234 5.04 -9.84 -12.40
N LYS A 235 4.92 -10.90 -13.21
CA LYS A 235 5.79 -11.10 -14.37
C LYS A 235 5.66 -9.96 -15.38
N TRP A 236 4.43 -9.51 -15.64
CA TRP A 236 4.19 -8.40 -16.55
C TRP A 236 4.59 -7.05 -15.95
N ALA A 237 4.40 -6.83 -14.66
CA ALA A 237 4.76 -5.60 -13.97
C ALA A 237 6.25 -5.29 -14.07
N LYS A 238 7.12 -6.30 -14.12
CA LYS A 238 8.56 -6.14 -14.40
C LYS A 238 8.85 -5.49 -15.76
N THR A 239 7.93 -5.54 -16.71
CA THR A 239 8.09 -4.89 -18.02
C THR A 239 7.51 -3.48 -18.04
N TRP A 240 6.91 -3.01 -16.94
CA TRP A 240 6.34 -1.68 -16.88
C TRP A 240 7.42 -0.61 -16.83
N LYS A 241 7.17 0.49 -17.54
CA LYS A 241 8.02 1.69 -17.56
C LYS A 241 7.13 2.89 -17.28
N PHE A 242 7.48 3.66 -16.26
CA PHE A 242 6.68 4.81 -15.85
C PHE A 242 7.41 6.12 -16.20
N PRO A 243 6.79 7.00 -16.99
CA PRO A 243 7.41 8.26 -17.37
C PRO A 243 7.47 9.26 -16.21
N LEU A 244 8.59 9.97 -16.14
CA LEU A 244 8.82 11.08 -15.21
C LEU A 244 8.75 12.43 -15.92
N HIS A 245 8.74 13.50 -15.13
CA HIS A 245 8.57 14.88 -15.60
C HIS A 245 9.67 15.34 -16.57
N ASP A 246 10.88 14.80 -16.44
CA ASP A 246 12.08 15.20 -17.19
C ASP A 246 12.38 14.26 -18.37
N GLY A 247 11.45 13.37 -18.71
CA GLY A 247 11.61 12.40 -19.79
C GLY A 247 12.34 11.12 -19.39
N ARG A 248 12.87 11.01 -18.17
CA ARG A 248 13.40 9.74 -17.65
C ARG A 248 12.26 8.75 -17.39
N LEU A 249 12.61 7.47 -17.24
CA LEU A 249 11.66 6.39 -16.99
C LEU A 249 12.02 5.68 -15.70
N LEU A 250 11.03 5.39 -14.85
CA LEU A 250 11.19 4.41 -13.79
C LEU A 250 11.09 2.99 -14.36
N SER A 251 12.00 2.13 -13.90
CA SER A 251 12.32 0.84 -14.48
C SER A 251 12.66 -0.18 -13.38
N THR A 252 12.33 -1.46 -13.56
CA THR A 252 12.75 -2.53 -12.62
C THR A 252 14.12 -3.13 -12.97
N GLU A 253 14.86 -2.53 -13.90
CA GLU A 253 16.14 -3.07 -14.37
C GLU A 253 17.17 -3.13 -13.23
N GLY A 254 17.80 -4.30 -13.07
CA GLY A 254 18.76 -4.54 -11.99
C GLY A 254 18.15 -4.62 -10.58
N LEU A 255 16.83 -4.68 -10.46
CA LEU A 255 16.13 -4.74 -9.17
C LEU A 255 15.45 -6.10 -8.97
N ASP A 256 15.71 -6.71 -7.82
CA ASP A 256 15.04 -7.94 -7.42
C ASP A 256 13.61 -7.69 -6.94
N VAL A 257 12.73 -8.64 -7.25
CA VAL A 257 11.41 -8.72 -6.65
C VAL A 257 11.52 -9.48 -5.35
N THR A 258 11.02 -8.88 -4.28
CA THR A 258 10.93 -9.56 -3.00
C THR A 258 9.55 -10.21 -2.87
N SER A 259 9.49 -11.34 -2.18
CA SER A 259 8.23 -12.02 -1.91
C SER A 259 8.15 -12.44 -0.45
N SER A 260 6.94 -12.40 0.08
CA SER A 260 6.63 -12.89 1.41
C SER A 260 5.23 -13.49 1.42
N SER A 261 4.86 -14.11 2.54
CA SER A 261 3.51 -14.62 2.71
C SER A 261 3.11 -14.56 4.17
N TRP A 262 1.81 -14.47 4.42
CA TRP A 262 1.28 -14.45 5.77
C TRP A 262 -0.11 -15.07 5.84
N GLN A 263 -0.47 -15.52 7.04
CA GLN A 263 -1.77 -16.10 7.32
C GLN A 263 -2.76 -14.97 7.64
N THR A 264 -3.76 -14.79 6.79
CA THR A 264 -4.70 -13.67 6.93
C THR A 264 -5.81 -13.94 7.96
N PRO A 265 -6.53 -12.90 8.40
CA PRO A 265 -7.74 -13.02 9.21
C PRO A 265 -8.92 -13.64 8.44
N PHE A 266 -9.91 -14.12 9.18
CA PHE A 266 -11.07 -14.83 8.62
C PHE A 266 -11.83 -14.02 7.54
N PHE A 267 -11.95 -12.69 7.66
CA PHE A 267 -12.63 -11.87 6.65
C PHE A 267 -12.00 -11.85 5.25
N PHE A 268 -10.77 -12.35 5.09
CA PHE A 268 -10.10 -12.38 3.79
C PHE A 268 -10.63 -13.48 2.87
N TRP A 269 -11.42 -14.43 3.36
CA TRP A 269 -12.07 -15.40 2.49
C TRP A 269 -13.03 -14.73 1.50
N SER A 270 -12.92 -15.11 0.22
CA SER A 270 -13.92 -14.75 -0.78
C SER A 270 -15.31 -15.28 -0.40
N GLN A 271 -16.35 -14.53 -0.77
CA GLN A 271 -17.74 -14.81 -0.48
C GLN A 271 -18.13 -16.20 -1.02
N PRO A 272 -17.97 -16.48 -2.34
CA PRO A 272 -18.02 -17.84 -2.82
C PRO A 272 -16.74 -18.61 -2.46
N CYS A 273 -16.86 -19.93 -2.36
CA CYS A 273 -15.68 -20.80 -2.34
C CYS A 273 -15.01 -20.80 -3.72
N PRO A 274 -13.74 -20.41 -3.85
CA PRO A 274 -13.06 -20.38 -5.16
C PRO A 274 -12.85 -21.79 -5.74
N TYR A 275 -12.92 -22.82 -4.88
CA TYR A 275 -12.60 -24.20 -5.25
C TYR A 275 -13.82 -25.02 -5.71
N CYS A 276 -14.99 -24.79 -5.09
CA CYS A 276 -16.24 -25.53 -5.40
C CYS A 276 -17.43 -24.63 -5.79
N GLY A 277 -17.24 -23.31 -5.86
CA GLY A 277 -18.27 -22.37 -6.29
C GLY A 277 -19.42 -22.15 -5.31
N SER A 278 -19.43 -22.81 -4.14
CA SER A 278 -20.49 -22.64 -3.14
C SER A 278 -20.65 -21.15 -2.77
N PRO A 279 -21.86 -20.56 -2.92
CA PRO A 279 -22.08 -19.12 -2.71
C PRO A 279 -22.18 -18.74 -1.24
N ARG A 280 -22.38 -19.73 -0.35
CA ARG A 280 -22.50 -19.48 1.08
C ARG A 280 -21.12 -19.43 1.70
N ARG A 281 -20.80 -18.31 2.37
CA ARG A 281 -19.60 -18.21 3.21
C ARG A 281 -19.47 -19.44 4.12
N SER A 282 -20.54 -19.91 4.76
CA SER A 282 -20.48 -20.95 5.80
C SER A 282 -20.39 -22.41 5.34
N ARG A 283 -20.53 -22.74 4.06
CA ARG A 283 -20.54 -24.16 3.60
C ARG A 283 -19.66 -24.36 2.37
N CYS A 284 -18.66 -25.23 2.49
CA CYS A 284 -17.93 -25.80 1.36
C CYS A 284 -18.50 -27.20 1.09
N ASN A 285 -18.81 -27.51 -0.17
CA ASN A 285 -19.06 -28.89 -0.59
C ASN A 285 -17.69 -29.50 -0.91
N SER A 286 -17.19 -30.37 -0.04
CA SER A 286 -15.92 -31.07 -0.25
C SER A 286 -16.10 -32.30 -1.16
N GLU A 287 -17.16 -33.07 -0.94
CA GLU A 287 -17.36 -34.36 -1.60
C GLU A 287 -17.57 -34.23 -3.12
N GLY A 288 -16.76 -34.95 -3.89
CA GLY A 288 -16.92 -35.10 -5.34
C GLY A 288 -16.53 -33.86 -6.16
N THR A 289 -15.84 -32.89 -5.56
CA THR A 289 -15.36 -31.69 -6.27
C THR A 289 -13.89 -31.87 -6.69
N PRO A 290 -13.45 -31.31 -7.84
CA PRO A 290 -12.05 -31.41 -8.30
C PRO A 290 -11.01 -30.88 -7.31
N ASN A 291 -11.43 -30.08 -6.33
CA ASN A 291 -10.58 -29.40 -5.36
C ASN A 291 -10.97 -29.74 -3.92
N GLU A 292 -11.41 -30.98 -3.67
CA GLU A 292 -11.90 -31.45 -2.37
C GLU A 292 -10.94 -31.14 -1.21
N GLU A 293 -9.64 -31.39 -1.40
CA GLU A 293 -8.60 -31.10 -0.39
C GLU A 293 -8.55 -29.62 -0.02
N LYS A 294 -8.63 -28.72 -1.02
CA LYS A 294 -8.63 -27.28 -0.81
C LYS A 294 -9.92 -26.78 -0.14
N CYS A 295 -11.05 -27.39 -0.45
CA CYS A 295 -12.30 -27.16 0.28
C CYS A 295 -12.19 -27.58 1.75
N ALA A 296 -11.57 -28.73 2.03
CA ALA A 296 -11.35 -29.23 3.38
C ALA A 296 -10.37 -28.33 4.17
N GLU A 297 -9.26 -27.90 3.55
CA GLU A 297 -8.31 -26.93 4.12
C GLU A 297 -9.02 -25.62 4.52
N ARG A 298 -9.80 -25.05 3.58
CA ARG A 298 -10.61 -23.85 3.85
C ARG A 298 -11.56 -24.06 5.02
N ALA A 299 -12.28 -25.18 5.07
CA ALA A 299 -13.19 -25.49 6.18
C ALA A 299 -12.45 -25.57 7.53
N ALA A 300 -11.28 -26.21 7.56
CA ALA A 300 -10.44 -26.36 8.75
C ALA A 300 -9.84 -25.02 9.23
N LEU A 301 -9.42 -24.13 8.33
CA LEU A 301 -8.93 -22.79 8.69
C LEU A 301 -10.06 -21.91 9.23
N ARG A 302 -11.24 -21.99 8.61
CA ARG A 302 -12.41 -21.23 9.04
C ARG A 302 -12.89 -21.61 10.43
N SER A 303 -12.87 -22.89 10.80
CA SER A 303 -13.23 -23.33 12.15
C SER A 303 -12.30 -22.75 13.22
N LYS A 304 -11.06 -22.42 12.83
CA LYS A 304 -10.04 -21.75 13.67
C LYS A 304 -10.01 -20.23 13.52
N ARG A 305 -10.96 -19.62 12.80
CA ARG A 305 -11.02 -18.17 12.51
C ARG A 305 -9.79 -17.63 11.76
N PHE A 306 -9.15 -18.46 10.92
CA PHE A 306 -8.12 -18.04 9.98
C PHE A 306 -8.69 -17.83 8.58
N GLY A 307 -8.08 -16.89 7.85
CA GLY A 307 -8.30 -16.60 6.43
C GLY A 307 -7.50 -17.52 5.50
N PRO A 308 -7.42 -17.22 4.20
CA PRO A 308 -6.46 -17.84 3.30
C PRO A 308 -5.02 -17.42 3.65
N LYS A 309 -4.05 -18.17 3.15
CA LYS A 309 -2.67 -17.67 3.06
C LYS A 309 -2.61 -16.63 1.95
N CYS A 310 -2.04 -15.45 2.23
CA CYS A 310 -1.79 -14.44 1.21
C CYS A 310 -0.31 -14.39 0.85
N TYR A 311 -0.04 -14.13 -0.42
CA TYR A 311 1.27 -13.92 -0.99
C TYR A 311 1.41 -12.45 -1.34
N ILE A 312 2.57 -11.88 -1.01
CA ILE A 312 2.91 -10.50 -1.28
C ILE A 312 4.14 -10.49 -2.17
N TYR A 313 4.09 -9.72 -3.26
CA TYR A 313 5.24 -9.38 -4.07
C TYR A 313 5.49 -7.87 -4.01
N SER A 314 6.68 -7.45 -3.58
CA SER A 314 7.11 -6.04 -3.67
C SER A 314 8.05 -5.89 -4.87
N ILE A 315 7.68 -4.98 -5.76
CA ILE A 315 8.44 -4.61 -6.94
C ILE A 315 8.82 -3.14 -6.80
N ARG A 316 10.06 -2.81 -7.15
CA ARG A 316 10.57 -1.43 -7.16
C ARG A 316 10.92 -1.02 -8.57
N TRP A 317 10.60 0.23 -8.90
CA TRP A 317 11.04 0.92 -10.09
C TRP A 317 11.88 2.12 -9.69
N LYS A 318 13.07 2.23 -10.28
CA LYS A 318 14.00 3.35 -10.07
C LYS A 318 14.38 3.97 -11.40
N VAL A 319 14.88 5.20 -11.33
CA VAL A 319 15.38 5.94 -12.48
C VAL A 319 16.64 5.30 -13.06
#